data_AF-A0A535A4B1-F1
#
_entry.id   AF-A0A535A4B1-F1
#
_cell.length_a   1.000
_cell.length_b   1.000
_cell.length_c   1.000
_cell.angle_alpha   90.00
_cell.angle_beta   90.00
_cell.angle_gamma   90.00
#
_symmetry.space_group_name_H-M   'P 1'
#
loop_
_entity.id
_entity.type
_entity.pdbx_description
1 polymer ?
#
loop_
_entity_poly.entity_id
_entity_poly.type
_entity_poly.pdbx_seq_one_letter_code
_entity_poly.pdbx_strand_id
1 'polypeptide(L)'
;MRAVLEDAMRCLIGEVGPRHQRGALAAEARQWIETADPRWPFSFENVCDGLGLNAANLRRRLLRDAPAPALPDASVPTLADARQPGGRGVRPRRETPAECDIVQMIRAGRPLRVVAQTFGISISKASILSCGLASRMKAERDEEICRLRAEGWTHRALAAHFELSRIRVMRICQRLAQAPSEGRTAA
;
A
#
# COMPACT_ATOMS: atom_id res chain seq x y z
N MET A 1 -7.71 8.72 -14.95
CA MET A 1 -7.53 7.38 -15.54
C MET A 1 -6.10 7.09 -16.00
N ARG A 2 -5.29 8.11 -16.37
CA ARG A 2 -3.87 7.94 -16.77
C ARG A 2 -2.99 7.19 -15.76
N ALA A 3 -3.17 7.43 -14.46
CA ALA A 3 -2.38 6.78 -13.41
C ALA A 3 -2.54 5.25 -13.39
N VAL A 4 -3.73 4.73 -13.68
CA VAL A 4 -4.00 3.27 -13.70
C VAL A 4 -3.27 2.60 -14.87
N LEU A 5 -3.34 3.23 -16.06
CA LEU A 5 -2.62 2.73 -17.23
C LEU A 5 -1.10 2.79 -17.04
N GLU A 6 -0.60 3.87 -16.45
CA GLU A 6 0.82 4.06 -16.18
C GLU A 6 1.36 3.03 -15.17
N ASP A 7 0.60 2.74 -14.11
CA ASP A 7 0.96 1.73 -13.12
C ASP A 7 0.97 0.31 -13.72
N ALA A 8 -0.05 -0.04 -14.52
CA ALA A 8 -0.11 -1.31 -15.23
C ALA A 8 1.08 -1.49 -16.19
N MET A 9 1.47 -0.45 -16.93
CA MET A 9 2.65 -0.50 -17.80
C MET A 9 3.95 -0.70 -17.01
N ARG A 10 4.12 0.02 -15.89
CA ARG A 10 5.30 -0.12 -15.02
C ARG A 10 5.39 -1.50 -14.36
N CYS A 11 4.25 -2.11 -14.04
CA CYS A 11 4.18 -3.50 -13.57
C CYS A 11 4.56 -4.47 -14.70
N LEU A 12 4.06 -4.25 -15.92
CA LEU A 12 4.32 -5.09 -17.09
C LEU A 12 5.82 -5.15 -17.47
N ILE A 13 6.52 -4.01 -17.39
CA ILE A 13 7.97 -3.93 -17.65
C ILE A 13 8.83 -4.28 -16.42
N GLY A 14 8.22 -4.58 -15.28
CA GLY A 14 8.91 -4.99 -14.06
C GLY A 14 9.70 -3.87 -13.35
N GLU A 15 9.32 -2.61 -13.56
CA GLU A 15 9.93 -1.45 -12.91
C GLU A 15 9.41 -1.23 -11.48
N VAL A 16 8.21 -1.75 -11.18
CA VAL A 16 7.53 -1.57 -9.89
C VAL A 16 7.47 -2.87 -9.11
N GLY A 17 7.62 -2.74 -7.78
CA GLY A 17 7.51 -3.85 -6.83
C GLY A 17 8.81 -4.62 -6.55
N PRO A 18 8.82 -5.45 -5.49
CA PRO A 18 9.97 -6.28 -5.11
C PRO A 18 10.37 -7.27 -6.20
N ARG A 19 11.67 -7.54 -6.38
CA ARG A 19 12.18 -8.42 -7.46
C ARG A 19 11.45 -9.77 -7.59
N HIS A 20 11.09 -10.39 -6.48
CA HIS A 20 10.39 -11.68 -6.43
C HIS A 20 8.89 -11.60 -6.81
N GLN A 21 8.30 -10.40 -6.80
CA GLN A 21 6.89 -10.16 -7.16
C GLN A 21 6.73 -9.57 -8.56
N ARG A 22 7.80 -9.03 -9.15
CA ARG A 22 7.75 -8.41 -10.49
C ARG A 22 7.14 -9.32 -11.55
N GLY A 23 7.47 -10.62 -11.53
CA GLY A 23 6.87 -11.59 -12.47
C GLY A 23 5.36 -11.75 -12.26
N ALA A 24 4.90 -11.80 -11.00
CA ALA A 24 3.48 -11.90 -10.68
C ALA A 24 2.71 -10.61 -11.03
N LEU A 25 3.28 -9.44 -10.71
CA LEU A 25 2.70 -8.14 -11.04
C LEU A 25 2.65 -7.92 -12.56
N ALA A 26 3.68 -8.36 -13.29
CA ALA A 26 3.68 -8.33 -14.74
C ALA A 26 2.61 -9.26 -15.33
N ALA A 27 2.43 -10.46 -14.76
CA ALA A 27 1.38 -11.39 -15.19
C ALA A 27 -0.03 -10.84 -14.89
N GLU A 28 -0.24 -10.21 -13.74
CA GLU A 28 -1.50 -9.57 -13.36
C GLU A 28 -1.82 -8.38 -14.26
N ALA A 29 -0.85 -7.50 -14.50
CA ALA A 29 -1.00 -6.38 -15.43
C ALA A 29 -1.30 -6.86 -16.86
N ARG A 30 -0.62 -7.93 -17.31
CA ARG A 30 -0.88 -8.57 -18.60
C ARG A 30 -2.30 -9.12 -18.69
N GLN A 31 -2.75 -9.83 -17.65
CA GLN A 31 -4.11 -10.37 -17.59
C GLN A 31 -5.15 -9.26 -17.61
N TRP A 32 -4.93 -8.14 -16.90
CA TRP A 32 -5.81 -6.98 -16.96
C TRP A 32 -5.87 -6.35 -18.35
N ILE A 33 -4.72 -6.26 -19.04
CA ILE A 33 -4.66 -5.79 -20.43
C ILE A 33 -5.42 -6.74 -21.35
N GLU A 34 -5.26 -8.06 -21.21
CA GLU A 34 -5.89 -9.09 -22.06
C GLU A 34 -7.40 -9.23 -21.79
N THR A 35 -7.85 -9.03 -20.55
CA THR A 35 -9.24 -9.20 -20.15
C THR A 35 -10.10 -8.03 -20.64
N ALA A 36 -11.11 -8.35 -21.43
CA ALA A 36 -12.16 -7.40 -21.83
C ALA A 36 -13.33 -7.53 -20.84
N ASP A 37 -13.51 -6.54 -19.96
CA ASP A 37 -14.71 -6.43 -19.12
C ASP A 37 -15.32 -5.02 -19.19
N PRO A 38 -16.15 -4.73 -20.20
CA PRO A 38 -16.70 -3.40 -20.43
C PRO A 38 -17.65 -2.93 -19.30
N ARG A 39 -18.12 -3.85 -18.44
CA ARG A 39 -18.97 -3.51 -17.28
C ARG A 39 -18.18 -2.93 -16.11
N TRP A 40 -16.85 -3.09 -16.10
CA TRP A 40 -15.99 -2.59 -15.04
C TRP A 40 -15.43 -1.20 -15.40
N PRO A 41 -15.66 -0.14 -14.61
CA PRO A 41 -15.29 1.24 -14.97
C PRO A 41 -13.78 1.47 -15.13
N PHE A 42 -12.94 0.62 -14.54
CA PHE A 42 -11.48 0.63 -14.69
C PHE A 42 -10.94 -0.52 -15.55
N SER A 43 -11.78 -1.08 -16.43
CA SER A 43 -11.30 -2.06 -17.40
C SER A 43 -10.32 -1.38 -18.35
N PHE A 44 -9.44 -2.17 -18.94
CA PHE A 44 -8.46 -1.64 -19.90
C PHE A 44 -9.13 -0.84 -21.03
N GLU A 45 -10.29 -1.31 -21.49
CA GLU A 45 -11.08 -0.66 -22.55
C GLU A 45 -11.67 0.67 -22.07
N ASN A 46 -12.33 0.70 -20.91
CA ASN A 46 -12.92 1.93 -20.36
C ASN A 46 -11.85 2.98 -19.98
N VAL A 47 -10.68 2.53 -19.51
CA VAL A 47 -9.53 3.40 -19.22
C VAL A 47 -8.94 3.98 -20.51
N CYS A 48 -8.82 3.19 -21.58
CA CYS A 48 -8.35 3.67 -22.88
C CYS A 48 -9.35 4.64 -23.51
N ASP A 49 -10.64 4.30 -23.49
CA ASP A 49 -11.71 5.12 -24.05
C ASP A 49 -11.80 6.48 -23.33
N GLY A 50 -11.73 6.47 -22.00
CA GLY A 50 -11.67 7.68 -21.19
C GLY A 50 -10.41 8.54 -21.37
N LEU A 51 -9.39 8.02 -22.05
CA LEU A 51 -8.16 8.72 -22.42
C LEU A 51 -8.08 9.04 -23.93
N GLY A 52 -9.09 8.66 -24.72
CA GLY A 52 -9.10 8.83 -26.18
C GLY A 52 -8.09 7.92 -26.90
N LEU A 53 -7.71 6.79 -26.30
CA LEU A 53 -6.73 5.84 -26.83
C LEU A 53 -7.44 4.63 -27.44
N ASN A 54 -6.93 4.14 -28.58
CA ASN A 54 -7.45 2.91 -29.18
C ASN A 54 -6.95 1.68 -28.42
N ALA A 55 -7.81 1.11 -27.57
CA ALA A 55 -7.50 -0.05 -26.72
C ALA A 55 -6.91 -1.22 -27.50
N ALA A 56 -7.49 -1.57 -28.65
CA ALA A 56 -7.03 -2.70 -29.47
C ALA A 56 -5.61 -2.51 -30.06
N ASN A 57 -5.25 -1.29 -30.45
CA ASN A 57 -3.89 -0.97 -30.90
C ASN A 57 -2.91 -0.96 -29.72
N LEU A 58 -3.29 -0.37 -28.60
CA LEU A 58 -2.44 -0.29 -27.42
C LEU A 58 -2.15 -1.67 -26.83
N ARG A 59 -3.18 -2.53 -26.71
CA ARG A 59 -3.08 -3.94 -26.31
C ARG A 59 -2.08 -4.71 -27.18
N ARG A 60 -2.19 -4.60 -28.51
CA ARG A 60 -1.27 -5.27 -29.44
C ARG A 60 0.18 -4.82 -29.30
N ARG A 61 0.43 -3.54 -29.02
CA ARG A 61 1.78 -3.01 -28.80
C ARG A 61 2.35 -3.49 -27.46
N LEU A 62 1.58 -3.33 -26.38
CA LEU A 62 1.98 -3.73 -25.04
C LEU A 62 2.29 -5.24 -24.94
N LEU A 63 1.47 -6.09 -25.56
CA LEU A 63 1.69 -7.54 -25.54
C LEU A 63 2.81 -8.01 -26.46
N ARG A 64 3.19 -7.20 -27.47
CA ARG A 64 4.34 -7.47 -28.34
C ARG A 64 5.66 -7.12 -27.64
N ASP A 65 5.68 -5.99 -26.94
CA ASP A 65 6.88 -5.45 -26.32
C ASP A 65 7.09 -5.99 -24.89
N ALA A 66 6.08 -6.62 -24.29
CA ALA A 66 6.19 -7.24 -22.98
C ALA A 66 7.13 -8.46 -23.02
N PRO A 67 8.05 -8.59 -22.05
CA PRO A 67 8.88 -9.78 -21.92
C PRO A 67 7.98 -11.03 -21.78
N ALA A 68 8.35 -12.10 -22.48
CA ALA A 68 7.62 -13.37 -22.40
C ALA A 68 7.51 -13.81 -20.93
N PRO A 69 6.34 -14.34 -20.50
CA PRO A 69 6.20 -14.80 -19.14
C PRO A 69 7.25 -15.88 -18.92
N ALA A 70 8.16 -15.64 -17.96
CA ALA A 70 9.02 -16.69 -17.45
C ALA A 70 8.09 -17.72 -16.79
N LEU A 71 7.73 -18.75 -17.56
CA LEU A 71 6.98 -19.89 -17.07
C LEU A 71 7.72 -20.44 -15.84
N PRO A 72 7.07 -20.60 -14.68
CA PRO A 72 7.58 -21.50 -13.66
C PRO A 72 7.58 -22.92 -14.26
N ASP A 73 8.70 -23.62 -14.08
CA ASP A 73 8.97 -24.95 -14.60
C ASP A 73 7.79 -25.91 -14.36
N ALA A 74 7.41 -26.62 -15.43
CA ALA A 74 6.21 -27.43 -15.47
C ALA A 74 6.37 -28.69 -14.62
N SER A 75 5.41 -28.98 -13.75
CA SER A 75 5.15 -30.33 -13.27
C SER A 75 3.69 -30.47 -12.86
N VAL A 76 2.92 -31.12 -13.73
CA VAL A 76 1.55 -31.62 -13.53
C VAL A 76 1.46 -32.91 -14.36
N PRO A 77 0.64 -33.95 -14.06
CA PRO A 77 -0.09 -34.35 -12.84
C PRO A 77 0.14 -35.83 -12.43
N THR A 78 -0.33 -36.26 -11.26
CA THR A 78 -1.04 -37.56 -11.15
C THR A 78 -2.04 -37.52 -9.99
N LEU A 79 -3.27 -37.90 -10.30
CA LEU A 79 -4.38 -38.16 -9.40
C LEU A 79 -4.22 -39.58 -8.83
N ALA A 80 -4.05 -39.75 -7.51
CA ALA A 80 -4.58 -40.87 -6.73
C ALA A 80 -4.07 -40.89 -5.28
N ASP A 81 -5.04 -41.13 -4.41
CA ASP A 81 -4.97 -41.85 -3.14
C ASP A 81 -4.58 -41.20 -1.81
N ALA A 82 -5.51 -41.43 -0.89
CA ALA A 82 -5.55 -41.06 0.49
C ALA A 82 -4.47 -41.78 1.32
N ARG A 83 -3.79 -41.01 2.17
CA ARG A 83 -3.54 -41.35 3.59
C ARG A 83 -2.72 -40.24 4.25
N GLN A 84 -3.39 -39.46 5.10
CA GLN A 84 -2.73 -38.87 6.27
C GLN A 84 -2.56 -40.00 7.31
N PRO A 85 -1.55 -39.99 8.22
CA PRO A 85 -1.09 -38.81 8.95
C PRO A 85 0.44 -38.73 9.21
N GLY A 86 0.93 -37.57 9.63
CA GLY A 86 2.29 -37.44 10.17
C GLY A 86 2.87 -36.05 10.02
N GLY A 87 2.87 -35.28 11.10
CA GLY A 87 3.03 -33.83 11.09
C GLY A 87 4.37 -33.27 10.61
N ARG A 88 4.30 -32.09 9.98
CA ARG A 88 5.09 -30.91 10.41
C ARG A 88 4.50 -29.64 9.80
N GLY A 89 3.85 -28.84 10.65
CA GLY A 89 3.58 -27.41 10.45
C GLY A 89 2.81 -27.04 9.18
N VAL A 90 1.47 -27.11 9.26
CA VAL A 90 0.58 -26.35 8.37
C VAL A 90 0.98 -24.87 8.50
N ARG A 91 1.65 -24.32 7.49
CA ARG A 91 1.68 -22.87 7.32
C ARG A 91 0.28 -22.47 6.87
N PRO A 92 -0.44 -21.62 7.62
CA PRO A 92 -1.76 -21.21 7.22
C PRO A 92 -1.66 -20.57 5.84
N ARG A 93 -2.54 -21.02 4.93
CA ARG A 93 -2.85 -20.37 3.67
C ARG A 93 -3.01 -18.88 4.01
N ARG A 94 -2.13 -18.02 3.49
CA ARG A 94 -2.18 -16.58 3.72
C ARG A 94 -3.49 -16.06 3.14
N GLU A 95 -4.54 -16.06 3.95
CA GLU A 95 -5.68 -15.18 3.78
C GLU A 95 -5.08 -13.77 3.69
N THR A 96 -5.29 -13.11 2.56
CA THR A 96 -4.93 -11.71 2.41
C THR A 96 -5.53 -10.96 3.59
N PRO A 97 -4.73 -10.22 4.38
CA PRO A 97 -5.26 -9.38 5.44
C PRO A 97 -6.38 -8.51 4.87
N ALA A 98 -7.59 -8.58 5.41
CA ALA A 98 -8.63 -7.64 5.03
C ALA A 98 -8.10 -6.24 5.38
N GLU A 99 -8.01 -5.36 4.39
CA GLU A 99 -7.52 -3.98 4.55
C GLU A 99 -8.21 -3.26 5.72
N CYS A 100 -9.50 -3.56 5.92
CA CYS A 100 -10.30 -3.10 7.05
C CYS A 100 -9.68 -3.45 8.42
N ASP A 101 -9.15 -4.66 8.61
CA ASP A 101 -8.60 -5.09 9.90
C ASP A 101 -7.28 -4.38 10.21
N ILE A 102 -6.44 -4.17 9.20
CA ILE A 102 -5.21 -3.38 9.32
C ILE A 102 -5.56 -1.94 9.74
N VAL A 103 -6.55 -1.33 9.08
CA VAL A 103 -7.01 0.02 9.39
C VAL A 103 -7.59 0.11 10.81
N GLN A 104 -8.42 -0.85 11.23
CA GLN A 104 -9.00 -0.89 12.57
C GLN A 104 -7.93 -0.99 13.66
N MET A 105 -6.92 -1.84 13.48
CA MET A 105 -5.82 -1.96 14.43
C MET A 105 -5.02 -0.66 14.56
N ILE A 106 -4.75 0.04 13.44
CA ILE A 106 -4.05 1.33 13.47
C ILE A 106 -4.87 2.38 14.20
N ARG A 107 -6.18 2.44 13.94
CA ARG A 107 -7.10 3.37 14.62
C ARG A 107 -7.19 3.10 16.12
N ALA A 108 -7.11 1.84 16.53
CA ALA A 108 -7.00 1.43 17.94
C ALA A 108 -5.64 1.79 18.58
N GLY A 109 -4.77 2.55 17.90
CA GLY A 109 -3.49 3.00 18.42
C GLY A 109 -2.38 1.95 18.36
N ARG A 110 -2.60 0.80 17.70
CA ARG A 110 -1.56 -0.23 17.60
C ARG A 110 -0.44 0.24 16.67
N PRO A 111 0.83 0.16 17.10
CA PRO A 111 1.94 0.59 16.27
C PRO A 111 2.09 -0.32 15.04
N LEU A 112 2.50 0.26 13.91
CA LEU A 112 2.65 -0.45 12.62
C LEU A 112 3.47 -1.75 12.71
N ARG A 113 4.48 -1.81 13.59
CA ARG A 113 5.26 -3.03 13.84
C ARG A 113 4.40 -4.18 14.37
N VAL A 114 3.50 -3.89 15.31
CA VAL A 114 2.59 -4.88 15.90
C VAL A 114 1.58 -5.32 14.85
N VAL A 115 1.02 -4.37 14.09
CA VAL A 115 0.09 -4.68 12.98
C VAL A 115 0.76 -5.60 11.94
N ALA A 116 1.97 -5.24 11.49
CA ALA A 116 2.74 -6.04 10.54
C ALA A 116 3.04 -7.47 11.06
N GLN A 117 3.37 -7.58 12.35
CA GLN A 117 3.63 -8.87 12.99
C GLN A 117 2.37 -9.73 13.11
N THR A 118 1.22 -9.14 13.48
CA THR A 118 -0.08 -9.82 13.56
C THR A 118 -0.47 -10.47 12.24
N PHE A 119 -0.24 -9.78 11.12
CA PHE A 119 -0.61 -10.26 9.79
C PHE A 119 0.51 -11.02 9.07
N GLY A 120 1.69 -11.18 9.68
CA GLY A 120 2.84 -11.84 9.05
C GLY A 120 3.33 -11.16 7.76
N ILE A 121 3.15 -9.85 7.65
CA ILE A 121 3.54 -9.00 6.52
C ILE A 121 4.67 -8.04 6.90
N SER A 122 5.34 -7.45 5.92
CA SER A 122 6.33 -6.40 6.20
C SER A 122 5.67 -5.10 6.66
N ILE A 123 6.41 -4.29 7.42
CA ILE A 123 5.96 -2.96 7.87
C ILE A 123 5.58 -2.07 6.67
N SER A 124 6.39 -2.11 5.60
CA SER A 124 6.10 -1.39 4.35
C SER A 124 4.79 -1.85 3.71
N LYS A 125 4.50 -3.16 3.70
CA LYS A 125 3.24 -3.70 3.18
C LYS A 125 2.04 -3.27 4.02
N ALA A 126 2.17 -3.27 5.35
CA ALA A 126 1.12 -2.73 6.24
C ALA A 126 0.89 -1.22 6.02
N SER A 127 1.95 -0.44 5.76
CA SER A 127 1.84 0.99 5.44
C SER A 127 1.16 1.24 4.09
N ILE A 128 1.44 0.43 3.07
CA ILE A 128 0.82 0.54 1.74
C ILE A 128 -0.67 0.19 1.83
N LEU A 129 -1.00 -0.93 2.47
CA LEU A 129 -2.40 -1.35 2.65
C LEU A 129 -3.20 -0.36 3.49
N SER A 130 -2.57 0.34 4.43
CA SER A 130 -3.22 1.40 5.20
C SER A 130 -3.11 2.79 4.56
N CYS A 131 -2.59 2.92 3.34
CA CYS A 131 -2.40 4.20 2.66
C CYS A 131 -1.67 5.25 3.52
N GLY A 132 -0.71 4.83 4.34
CA GLY A 132 0.03 5.70 5.25
C GLY A 132 -0.79 6.27 6.42
N LEU A 133 -1.91 5.64 6.79
CA LEU A 133 -2.82 6.10 7.84
C LEU A 133 -2.12 6.40 9.17
N ALA A 134 -1.20 5.54 9.61
CA ALA A 134 -0.46 5.75 10.86
C ALA A 134 0.39 7.04 10.83
N SER A 135 0.93 7.41 9.66
CA SER A 135 1.69 8.65 9.50
C SER A 135 0.77 9.87 9.54
N ARG A 136 -0.40 9.80 8.89
CA ARG A 136 -1.40 10.88 8.91
C ARG A 136 -1.97 11.10 10.30
N MET A 137 -2.43 10.03 10.96
CA MET A 137 -2.93 10.09 12.33
C MET A 137 -1.89 10.66 13.30
N LYS A 138 -0.62 10.29 13.12
CA LYS A 138 0.46 10.87 13.92
C LYS A 138 0.64 12.37 13.63
N ALA A 139 0.58 12.79 12.37
CA ALA A 139 0.70 14.19 11.99
C ALA A 139 -0.45 15.03 12.54
N GLU A 140 -1.70 14.59 12.35
CA GLU A 140 -2.91 15.23 12.90
C GLU A 140 -2.81 15.38 14.42
N ARG A 141 -2.38 14.32 15.12
CA ARG A 141 -2.25 14.33 16.58
C ARG A 141 -1.10 15.23 17.05
N ASP A 142 -0.02 15.34 16.29
CA ASP A 142 1.10 16.25 16.58
C ASP A 142 0.69 17.73 16.31
N GLU A 143 -0.13 18.00 15.30
CA GLU A 143 -0.75 19.31 15.04
C GLU A 143 -1.72 19.71 16.16
N GLU A 144 -2.56 18.78 16.61
CA GLU A 144 -3.50 19.01 17.72
C GLU A 144 -2.76 19.34 19.03
N ILE A 145 -1.65 18.63 19.33
CA ILE A 145 -0.78 18.96 20.47
C ILE A 145 -0.29 20.40 20.39
N CYS A 146 0.08 20.89 19.20
CA CYS A 146 0.53 22.25 19.01
C CYS A 146 -0.61 23.27 19.07
N ARG A 147 -1.79 22.95 18.54
CA ARG A 147 -2.99 23.81 18.64
C ARG A 147 -3.37 24.03 20.10
N LEU A 148 -3.53 22.95 20.87
CA LEU A 148 -3.83 23.04 22.30
C LEU A 148 -2.72 23.77 23.07
N ARG A 149 -1.45 23.60 22.66
CA ARG A 149 -0.34 24.37 23.24
C ARG A 149 -0.49 25.88 23.00
N ALA A 150 -0.99 26.30 21.83
CA ALA A 150 -1.25 27.70 21.50
C ALA A 150 -2.45 28.27 22.27
N GLU A 151 -3.45 27.43 22.58
CA GLU A 151 -4.61 27.77 23.44
C GLU A 151 -4.25 27.89 24.93
N GLY A 152 -2.98 27.70 25.30
CA GLY A 152 -2.49 27.89 26.68
C GLY A 152 -2.35 26.62 27.50
N TRP A 153 -2.54 25.43 26.91
CA TRP A 153 -2.34 24.18 27.63
C TRP A 153 -0.88 23.99 28.04
N THR A 154 -0.65 23.51 29.27
CA THR A 154 0.70 23.21 29.74
C THR A 154 1.24 21.92 29.10
N HIS A 155 2.56 21.83 28.89
CA HIS A 155 3.19 20.60 28.37
C HIS A 155 2.90 19.36 29.23
N ARG A 156 2.63 19.54 30.54
CA ARG A 156 2.27 18.46 31.46
C ARG A 156 0.84 17.98 31.24
N ALA A 157 -0.11 18.89 31.01
CA ALA A 157 -1.48 18.54 30.68
C ALA A 157 -1.57 17.81 29.33
N LEU A 158 -0.84 18.28 28.31
CA LEU A 158 -0.75 17.61 27.00
C LEU A 158 -0.10 16.22 27.09
N ALA A 159 0.96 16.07 27.89
CA ALA A 159 1.60 14.78 28.14
C ALA A 159 0.62 13.76 28.74
N ALA A 160 -0.19 14.19 29.72
CA ALA A 160 -1.22 13.35 30.32
C ALA A 160 -2.36 13.03 29.33
N HIS A 161 -2.84 14.03 28.59
CA HIS A 161 -3.96 13.88 27.66
C HIS A 161 -3.66 12.94 26.49
N PHE A 162 -2.44 13.03 25.94
CA PHE A 162 -2.03 12.24 24.78
C PHE A 162 -1.22 10.98 25.14
N GLU A 163 -1.11 10.65 26.43
CA GLU A 163 -0.30 9.54 26.96
C GLU A 163 1.15 9.55 26.45
N LEU A 164 1.74 10.74 26.35
CA LEU A 164 3.11 10.94 25.88
C LEU A 164 4.02 11.43 26.99
N SER A 165 5.32 11.16 26.86
CA SER A 165 6.29 11.80 27.75
C SER A 165 6.33 13.31 27.49
N ARG A 166 6.51 14.08 28.58
CA ARG A 166 6.67 15.55 28.52
C ARG A 166 7.76 15.97 27.55
N ILE A 167 8.86 15.21 27.47
CA ILE A 167 9.99 15.47 26.55
C ILE A 167 9.53 15.34 25.08
N ARG A 168 8.72 14.32 24.76
CA ARG A 168 8.18 14.11 23.42
C ARG A 168 7.29 15.30 23.00
N VAL A 169 6.40 15.72 23.89
CA VAL A 169 5.51 16.88 23.67
C VAL A 169 6.34 18.14 23.42
N MET A 170 7.34 18.43 24.26
CA MET A 170 8.22 19.59 24.06
C MET A 170 8.90 19.56 22.69
N ARG A 171 9.43 18.41 22.23
CA ARG A 171 10.04 18.29 20.89
C ARG A 171 9.04 18.42 19.74
N ILE A 172 7.78 18.08 19.94
CA ILE A 172 6.73 18.27 18.93
C ILE A 172 6.46 19.78 18.78
N CYS A 173 6.22 20.47 19.90
CA CYS A 173 6.00 21.92 19.90
C CYS A 173 7.21 22.71 19.35
N GLN A 174 8.43 22.32 19.70
CA GLN A 174 9.65 22.97 19.21
C GLN A 174 9.86 22.81 17.69
N ARG A 175 9.52 21.64 17.12
CA ARG A 175 9.69 21.38 15.68
C ARG A 175 8.69 22.16 14.83
N LEU A 176 7.45 22.27 15.28
CA LEU A 176 6.40 23.02 14.57
C LEU A 176 6.58 24.53 14.70
N ALA A 177 7.12 25.03 15.82
CA ALA A 177 7.52 26.44 15.96
C ALA A 177 8.71 26.82 15.05
N GLN A 178 9.56 25.84 14.71
CA GLN A 178 10.70 26.00 13.81
C GLN A 178 10.37 25.79 12.35
N ALA A 179 9.15 25.38 11.98
CA ALA A 179 8.71 25.33 10.58
C ALA A 179 8.34 26.76 10.15
N PRO A 180 9.27 27.56 9.60
CA PRO A 180 8.97 28.92 9.21
C PRO A 180 8.22 28.84 7.88
N SER A 181 7.42 29.86 7.61
CA SER A 181 6.83 30.13 6.31
C SER A 181 7.85 30.01 5.16
N GLU A 182 7.97 28.85 4.52
CA GLU A 182 8.45 28.74 3.14
C GLU A 182 7.38 29.34 2.22
N GLY A 183 7.36 30.67 2.15
CA GLY A 183 6.38 31.41 1.36
C GLY A 183 6.52 32.93 1.42
N ARG A 184 7.71 33.46 1.77
CA ARG A 184 7.93 34.91 1.70
C ARG A 184 9.40 35.28 1.46
N THR A 185 9.83 35.13 0.20
CA THR A 185 10.97 35.79 -0.48
C THR A 185 10.98 35.20 -1.90
N ALA A 186 11.13 35.89 -3.03
CA ALA A 186 11.33 37.27 -3.51
C ALA A 186 10.97 37.16 -5.03
N ALA A 187 10.60 38.15 -5.84
CA ALA A 187 10.73 39.59 -5.88
C ALA A 187 9.60 40.12 -6.79
#